data_AF-X0T6B9-F1
#
_entry.id   AF-X0T6B9-F1
#
_cell.length_a   1.000
_cell.length_b   1.000
_cell.length_c   1.000
_cell.angle_alpha   90.00
_cell.angle_beta   90.00
_cell.angle_gamma   90.00
#
_symmetry.space_group_name_H-M   'P 1'
#
loop_
_entity.id
_entity.type
_entity.pdbx_description
1 polymer ?
#
loop_
_entity_poly.entity_id
_entity_poly.type
_entity_poly.pdbx_seq_one_letter_code
_entity_poly.pdbx_strand_id
1 'polypeptide(L)'
;MKQTINLHQFRDAFKAIRPDNFSYEGLEVLYDWFNEFDDSCGNETELDVIGICCEFNESTEEEIKAGYIDRWQDKSLTTYYTDDFDVEDYLNERTLVCGRTSDSIVYQAF
;
A
#
# COMPACT_ATOMS: atom_id res chain seq x y z
N MET A 1 -11.21 -12.45 -24.81
CA MET A 1 -10.54 -13.08 -23.66
C MET A 1 -9.86 -11.96 -22.91
N LYS A 2 -10.35 -11.60 -21.73
CA LYS A 2 -9.54 -10.80 -20.81
C LYS A 2 -8.50 -11.75 -20.21
N GLN A 3 -7.23 -11.38 -20.28
CA GLN A 3 -6.15 -12.21 -19.74
C GLN A 3 -6.17 -12.06 -18.22
N THR A 4 -6.41 -13.16 -17.50
CA THR A 4 -5.98 -13.27 -16.10
C THR A 4 -4.46 -13.19 -16.11
N ILE A 5 -3.93 -12.02 -15.74
CA ILE A 5 -2.49 -11.85 -15.58
C ILE A 5 -2.08 -12.56 -14.28
N ASN A 6 -0.95 -13.24 -14.31
CA ASN A 6 -0.37 -13.79 -13.08
C ASN A 6 0.52 -12.73 -12.39
N LEU A 7 0.95 -13.02 -11.17
CA LEU A 7 1.84 -12.17 -10.38
C LEU A 7 3.12 -11.75 -11.13
N HIS A 8 3.71 -12.63 -11.94
CA HIS A 8 4.89 -12.28 -12.73
C HIS A 8 4.58 -11.20 -13.77
N GLN A 9 3.47 -11.34 -14.50
CA GLN A 9 3.03 -10.35 -15.48
C GLN A 9 2.63 -9.02 -14.82
N PHE A 10 2.02 -9.09 -13.63
CA PHE A 10 1.73 -7.91 -12.82
C PHE A 10 3.02 -7.17 -12.47
N ARG A 11 4.01 -7.85 -11.89
CA ARG A 11 5.32 -7.28 -11.56
C ARG A 11 6.04 -6.69 -12.78
N ASP A 12 6.02 -7.39 -13.91
CA ASP A 12 6.65 -6.92 -15.16
C ASP A 12 6.02 -5.61 -15.65
N ALA A 13 4.69 -5.46 -15.51
CA ALA A 13 4.01 -4.23 -15.90
C ALA A 13 4.43 -3.04 -15.04
N PHE A 14 4.54 -3.22 -13.73
CA PHE A 14 5.05 -2.19 -12.82
C PHE A 14 6.50 -1.85 -13.12
N LYS A 15 7.36 -2.86 -13.31
CA LYS A 15 8.76 -2.66 -13.68
C LYS A 15 8.93 -1.87 -14.98
N ALA A 16 8.01 -2.02 -15.94
CA ALA A 16 8.07 -1.32 -17.22
C ALA A 16 7.62 0.16 -17.14
N ILE A 17 6.70 0.50 -16.23
CA ILE A 17 6.01 1.81 -16.22
C ILE A 17 6.37 2.66 -14.98
N ARG A 18 6.49 2.03 -13.82
CA ARG A 18 6.72 2.64 -12.49
C ARG A 18 7.60 1.71 -11.61
N PRO A 19 8.89 1.48 -12.00
CA PRO A 19 9.73 0.46 -11.37
C PRO A 19 10.05 0.70 -9.89
N ASP A 20 9.99 1.95 -9.43
CA ASP A 20 10.41 2.34 -8.08
C ASP A 20 9.23 2.65 -7.14
N ASN A 21 7.99 2.37 -7.56
CA ASN A 21 6.78 2.79 -6.83
C ASN A 21 6.34 1.78 -5.76
N PHE A 22 6.71 0.52 -5.93
CA PHE A 22 6.44 -0.57 -4.99
C PHE A 22 7.65 -1.52 -4.95
N SER A 23 7.88 -2.12 -3.79
CA SER A 23 8.83 -3.19 -3.62
C SER A 23 8.34 -4.49 -4.27
N TYR A 24 9.24 -5.45 -4.40
CA TYR A 24 8.90 -6.76 -4.96
C TYR A 24 7.84 -7.49 -4.11
N GLU A 25 7.93 -7.39 -2.79
CA GLU A 25 6.98 -7.95 -1.82
C GLU A 25 5.69 -7.12 -1.79
N GLY A 26 5.78 -5.79 -1.87
CA GLY A 26 4.62 -4.90 -1.92
C GLY A 26 3.72 -5.17 -3.13
N LEU A 27 4.31 -5.49 -4.29
CA LEU A 27 3.56 -5.89 -5.48
C LEU A 27 2.82 -7.23 -5.31
N GLU A 28 3.31 -8.13 -4.45
CA GLU A 28 2.61 -9.38 -4.12
C GLU A 28 1.39 -9.11 -3.23
N VAL A 29 1.59 -8.31 -2.18
CA VAL A 29 0.51 -7.86 -1.29
C VAL A 29 -0.61 -7.21 -2.09
N LEU A 30 -0.26 -6.33 -3.02
CA LEU A 30 -1.25 -5.61 -3.84
C LEU A 30 -1.97 -6.54 -4.81
N TYR A 31 -1.25 -7.48 -5.44
CA TYR A 31 -1.84 -8.47 -6.33
C TYR A 31 -2.81 -9.40 -5.59
N ASP A 32 -2.44 -9.89 -4.42
CA ASP A 32 -3.30 -10.74 -3.60
C ASP A 32 -4.55 -9.98 -3.15
N TRP A 33 -4.40 -8.72 -2.73
CA TRP A 33 -5.53 -7.87 -2.37
C TRP A 33 -6.54 -7.68 -3.52
N PHE A 34 -6.06 -7.40 -4.74
CA PHE A 34 -6.94 -7.25 -5.90
C PHE A 34 -7.67 -8.56 -6.25
N ASN A 35 -7.00 -9.71 -6.17
CA ASN A 35 -7.65 -11.00 -6.44
C ASN A 35 -8.74 -11.31 -5.40
N GLU A 36 -8.46 -11.09 -4.11
CA GLU A 36 -9.45 -11.27 -3.06
C GLU A 36 -10.65 -10.32 -3.23
N PHE A 37 -10.38 -9.06 -3.61
CA PHE A 37 -11.42 -8.07 -3.89
C PHE A 37 -12.29 -8.49 -5.09
N ASP A 38 -11.66 -8.90 -6.19
CA ASP A 38 -12.34 -9.38 -7.40
C ASP A 38 -13.20 -10.62 -7.11
N ASP A 39 -12.66 -11.61 -6.39
CA ASP A 39 -13.36 -12.83 -5.98
C ASP A 39 -14.57 -12.51 -5.10
N SER A 40 -14.44 -11.54 -4.19
CA SER A 40 -15.52 -11.14 -3.27
C SER A 40 -16.64 -10.34 -3.96
N CYS A 41 -16.30 -9.52 -4.95
CA CYS A 41 -17.22 -8.60 -5.61
C CYS A 41 -17.75 -9.12 -6.96
N GLY A 42 -17.20 -10.22 -7.47
CA GLY A 42 -17.46 -10.72 -8.82
C GLY A 42 -17.00 -9.75 -9.91
N ASN A 43 -16.02 -8.91 -9.59
CA ASN A 43 -15.43 -7.92 -10.49
C ASN A 43 -14.17 -8.50 -11.14
N GLU A 44 -13.72 -7.86 -12.22
CA GLU A 44 -12.40 -8.10 -12.81
C GLU A 44 -11.68 -6.76 -12.88
N THR A 45 -10.71 -6.56 -11.99
CA THR A 45 -9.89 -5.36 -11.95
C THR A 45 -9.05 -5.27 -13.23
N GLU A 46 -9.10 -4.12 -13.89
CA GLU A 46 -8.24 -3.84 -15.05
C GLU A 46 -6.85 -3.43 -14.55
N LEU A 47 -5.79 -3.97 -15.18
CA LEU A 47 -4.42 -3.56 -14.87
C LEU A 47 -4.16 -2.16 -15.44
N ASP A 48 -4.38 -1.13 -14.63
CA ASP A 48 -3.92 0.24 -14.85
C ASP A 48 -2.79 0.56 -13.87
N VAL A 49 -1.54 0.36 -14.30
CA VAL A 49 -0.37 0.63 -13.46
C VAL A 49 -0.32 2.10 -13.00
N ILE A 50 -0.73 3.04 -13.85
CA ILE A 50 -0.69 4.47 -13.50
C ILE A 50 -1.76 4.77 -12.47
N GLY A 51 -3.00 4.31 -12.70
CA GLY A 51 -4.11 4.45 -11.76
C GLY A 51 -3.77 3.84 -10.40
N ILE A 52 -3.27 2.61 -10.39
CA ILE A 52 -2.87 1.91 -9.16
C ILE A 52 -1.77 2.67 -8.41
N CYS A 53 -0.74 3.18 -9.10
CA CYS A 53 0.31 3.99 -8.47
C CYS A 53 -0.18 5.36 -7.97
N CYS A 54 -1.31 5.85 -8.46
CA CYS A 54 -1.95 7.07 -7.96
C CYS A 54 -2.86 6.79 -6.75
N GLU A 55 -3.44 5.59 -6.68
CA GLU A 55 -4.42 5.23 -5.65
C GLU A 55 -3.81 4.49 -4.46
N PHE A 56 -2.67 3.82 -4.63
CA PHE A 56 -2.03 3.01 -3.59
C PHE A 56 -0.59 3.44 -3.37
N ASN A 57 -0.14 3.31 -2.11
CA ASN A 57 1.21 3.59 -1.67
C ASN A 57 1.77 2.42 -0.87
N GLU A 58 3.09 2.35 -0.84
CA GLU A 58 3.85 1.53 0.09
C GLU A 58 4.76 2.42 0.91
N SER A 59 4.78 2.24 2.23
CA SER A 59 5.66 3.01 3.12
C SER A 59 6.03 2.19 4.35
N THR A 60 7.22 2.45 4.88
CA THR A 60 7.64 1.89 6.16
C THR A 60 6.87 2.53 7.32
N GLU A 61 6.79 1.83 8.45
CA GLU A 61 6.17 2.39 9.66
C GLU A 61 6.85 3.68 10.11
N GLU A 62 8.18 3.76 9.96
CA GLU A 62 8.96 4.95 10.30
C GLU A 62 8.59 6.15 9.42
N GLU A 63 8.42 5.95 8.11
CA GLU A 63 8.01 7.01 7.18
C GLU A 63 6.60 7.52 7.49
N ILE A 64 5.67 6.61 7.81
CA ILE A 64 4.29 6.99 8.17
C ILE A 64 4.28 7.77 9.49
N LYS A 65 5.01 7.31 10.51
CA LYS A 65 5.18 8.02 11.79
C LYS A 65 5.83 9.38 11.58
N ALA A 66 6.85 9.49 10.73
CA ALA A 66 7.53 10.73 10.43
C ALA A 66 6.60 11.76 9.74
N GLY A 67 5.80 11.31 8.77
CA GLY A 67 4.80 12.15 8.10
C GLY A 67 3.73 12.69 9.06
N TYR A 68 3.33 11.89 10.06
CA TYR A 68 2.44 12.33 11.13
C TYR A 68 3.08 13.45 11.98
N ILE A 69 4.32 13.25 12.43
CA ILE A 69 5.03 14.21 13.29
C ILE A 69 5.18 15.58 12.60
N ASP A 70 5.48 15.59 11.30
CA ASP A 70 5.66 16.84 10.55
C ASP A 70 4.33 17.61 10.39
N ARG A 71 3.22 16.89 10.15
CA ARG A 71 1.90 17.51 9.94
C ARG A 71 1.31 18.12 11.21
N TRP A 72 1.64 17.60 12.39
CA TRP A 72 1.06 18.05 13.67
C TRP A 72 1.91 19.08 14.43
N GLN A 73 3.13 19.40 13.98
CA GLN A 73 4.05 20.41 14.58
C GLN A 73 4.24 20.33 16.11
N ASP A 74 3.85 19.23 16.75
CA ASP A 74 3.98 19.08 18.19
C ASP A 74 5.07 18.05 18.53
N LYS A 75 6.30 18.56 18.58
CA LYS A 75 7.49 17.80 19.02
C LYS A 75 7.42 17.34 20.48
N SER A 76 6.39 17.70 21.25
CA SER A 76 6.21 17.20 22.60
C SER A 76 5.48 15.85 22.64
N LEU A 77 4.74 15.49 21.59
CA LEU A 77 4.08 14.19 21.42
C LEU A 77 5.02 13.08 20.92
N THR A 78 6.19 13.44 20.35
CA THR A 78 7.14 12.46 19.79
C THR A 78 7.73 11.50 20.82
N THR A 79 7.64 11.80 22.12
CA THR A 79 8.18 10.94 23.19
C THR A 79 7.10 10.08 23.85
N TYR A 80 5.82 10.45 23.68
CA TYR A 80 4.69 9.76 24.32
C TYR A 80 3.96 8.79 23.39
N TYR A 81 4.12 8.96 22.07
CA TYR A 81 3.38 8.20 21.08
C TYR A 81 4.26 7.25 20.26
N THR A 82 5.55 7.03 20.56
CA THR A 82 6.40 6.20 19.68
C THR A 82 6.27 4.70 19.91
N ASP A 83 6.01 4.26 21.14
CA ASP A 83 5.95 2.82 21.47
C ASP A 83 4.54 2.24 21.35
N ASP A 84 3.48 3.02 21.62
CA ASP A 84 2.07 2.57 21.57
C ASP A 84 1.32 3.01 20.30
N PHE A 85 1.97 3.71 19.36
CA PHE A 85 1.31 4.10 18.10
C PHE A 85 1.25 2.91 17.14
N ASP A 86 0.06 2.35 17.04
CA ASP A 86 -0.29 1.35 16.04
C ASP A 86 -0.54 2.05 14.69
N VAL A 87 0.43 1.89 13.78
CA VAL A 87 0.38 2.46 12.43
C VAL A 87 -0.78 1.86 11.63
N GLU A 88 -1.05 0.57 11.82
CA GLU A 88 -2.06 -0.16 11.07
C GLU A 88 -3.46 0.27 11.51
N ASP A 89 -3.70 0.42 12.81
CA ASP A 89 -4.94 0.99 13.34
C ASP A 89 -5.16 2.43 12.82
N TYR A 90 -4.12 3.27 12.89
CA TYR A 90 -4.16 4.63 12.37
C TYR A 90 -4.54 4.70 10.88
N LEU A 91 -3.96 3.82 10.06
CA LEU A 91 -4.26 3.73 8.64
C LEU A 91 -5.69 3.22 8.41
N ASN A 92 -6.11 2.14 9.08
CA ASN A 92 -7.46 1.57 8.92
C ASN A 92 -8.59 2.54 9.31
N GLU A 93 -8.34 3.48 10.24
CA GLU A 93 -9.30 4.54 10.56
C GLU A 93 -9.50 5.58 9.44
N ARG A 94 -8.53 5.71 8.51
CA ARG A 94 -8.45 6.81 7.54
C ARG A 94 -8.48 6.36 6.10
N THR A 95 -8.02 5.14 5.86
CA THR A 95 -7.83 4.55 4.55
C THR A 95 -7.99 3.04 4.64
N LEU A 96 -7.75 2.36 3.54
CA LEU A 96 -7.75 0.92 3.43
C LEU A 96 -6.31 0.39 3.43
N VAL A 97 -6.02 -0.54 4.35
CA VAL A 97 -4.76 -1.30 4.34
C VAL A 97 -4.94 -2.55 3.50
N CYS A 98 -4.11 -2.73 2.48
CA CYS A 98 -4.11 -3.93 1.63
C CYS A 98 -3.34 -5.07 2.29
N GLY A 99 -2.27 -4.75 3.04
CA GLY A 99 -1.47 -5.71 3.79
C GLY A 99 -0.09 -5.16 4.12
N ARG A 100 0.80 -6.05 4.58
CA ARG A 100 2.16 -5.69 5.01
C ARG A 100 3.20 -6.64 4.44
N THR A 101 4.37 -6.08 4.17
CA THR A 101 5.59 -6.84 3.87
C THR A 101 6.37 -7.08 5.17
N SER A 102 7.60 -7.56 5.04
CA SER A 102 8.54 -7.64 6.16
C SER A 102 8.84 -6.29 6.81
N ASP A 103 8.90 -5.21 6.02
CA ASP A 103 9.41 -3.89 6.44
C ASP A 103 8.47 -2.71 6.12
N SER A 104 7.40 -2.93 5.36
CA SER A 104 6.51 -1.88 4.84
C SER A 104 5.03 -2.25 4.87
N ILE A 105 4.16 -1.26 4.71
CA ILE A 105 2.71 -1.42 4.64
C ILE A 105 2.24 -0.90 3.28
N VAL A 106 1.36 -1.67 2.63
CA VAL A 106 0.67 -1.27 1.40
C VAL A 106 -0.74 -0.82 1.73
N TYR A 107 -1.10 0.40 1.34
CA TYR A 107 -2.36 1.04 1.71
C TYR A 107 -2.85 1.98 0.61
N GLN A 108 -4.14 2.27 0.60
CA GLN A 108 -4.73 3.26 -0.31
C GLN A 108 -4.29 4.68 0.11
N ALA A 109 -3.85 5.50 -0.86
CA ALA A 109 -3.47 6.89 -0.65
C ALA A 109 -4.68 7.74 -0.22
N PHE A 110 -4.48 8.68 0.71
CA PHE A 110 -5.52 9.56 1.28
C PHE A 110 -5.03 11.00 1.52
#